data_AF-A0A918M2P1-F1
#
_entry.id   AF-A0A918M2P1-F1
#
_cell.length_a   1.000
_cell.length_b   1.000
_cell.length_c   1.000
_cell.angle_alpha   90.00
_cell.angle_beta   90.00
_cell.angle_gamma   90.00
#
_symmetry.space_group_name_H-M   'P 1'
#
loop_
_entity.id
_entity.type
_entity.pdbx_description
1 polymer ?
#
loop_
_entity_poly.entity_id
_entity_poly.type
_entity_poly.pdbx_seq_one_letter_code
_entity_poly.pdbx_strand_id
1 'polypeptide(L)'
;MSPAPTGLAAELSVHHDIWGWYDFSGRPHPDVYRHNAPRLAAAIKELSSVLGLPPEPGEPTYFGSATPDGLATPDAYDDGMGPDLTSRL
;
A
#
# COMPACT_ATOMS: atom_id res chain seq x y z
N MET A 1 23.38 8.76 -28.60
CA MET A 1 22.46 8.36 -27.51
C MET A 1 21.20 9.19 -27.68
N SER A 2 20.10 8.60 -28.14
CA SER A 2 18.80 9.28 -28.16
C SER A 2 18.30 9.34 -26.71
N PRO A 3 17.80 10.48 -26.20
CA PRO A 3 17.10 10.44 -24.92
C PRO A 3 15.86 9.56 -25.14
N ALA A 4 15.70 8.53 -24.31
CA ALA A 4 14.44 7.80 -24.27
C ALA A 4 13.29 8.83 -24.09
N PRO A 5 12.12 8.62 -24.70
CA PRO A 5 11.01 9.54 -24.53
C PRO A 5 10.74 9.70 -23.03
N THR A 6 10.77 10.94 -22.53
CA THR A 6 10.39 11.28 -21.16
C THR A 6 8.87 11.10 -21.04
N GLY A 7 8.45 9.86 -20.83
CA GLY A 7 7.07 9.56 -20.45
C GLY A 7 6.73 10.18 -19.10
N LEU A 8 5.44 10.46 -18.87
CA LEU A 8 4.95 10.82 -17.55
C LEU A 8 5.15 9.61 -16.63
N ALA A 9 5.86 9.82 -15.52
CA ALA A 9 6.05 8.82 -14.48
C ALA A 9 5.70 9.45 -13.13
N ALA A 10 5.11 8.66 -12.25
CA ALA A 10 4.81 9.04 -10.88
C ALA A 10 5.09 7.85 -9.96
N GLU A 11 5.53 8.15 -8.75
CA GLU A 11 5.69 7.19 -7.66
C GLU A 11 4.71 7.57 -6.54
N LEU A 12 3.98 6.57 -6.03
CA LEU A 12 3.08 6.73 -4.89
C LEU A 12 3.61 5.90 -3.72
N SER A 13 3.92 6.58 -2.62
CA SER A 13 4.39 5.95 -1.38
C SER A 13 3.48 6.34 -0.21
N VAL A 14 3.12 5.36 0.62
CA VAL A 14 2.38 5.56 1.85
C VAL A 14 3.23 5.13 3.04
N HIS A 15 3.14 5.85 4.17
CA HIS A 15 4.09 5.69 5.27
C HIS A 15 3.43 5.36 6.63
N HIS A 16 2.10 5.30 6.70
CA HIS A 16 1.37 5.07 7.95
C HIS A 16 0.54 3.79 7.87
N ASP A 17 0.39 3.11 8.99
CA ASP A 17 -0.39 1.88 9.10
C ASP A 17 -1.91 2.06 8.84
N ILE A 18 -2.45 3.29 8.76
CA ILE A 18 -3.88 3.55 8.50
C ILE A 18 -4.43 2.91 7.21
N TRP A 19 -3.53 2.53 6.29
CA TRP A 19 -3.87 1.90 5.02
C TRP A 19 -3.95 0.37 5.11
N GLY A 20 -3.40 -0.23 6.16
CA GLY A 20 -3.40 -1.67 6.42
C GLY A 20 -4.56 -2.13 7.30
N TRP A 21 -4.71 -3.45 7.44
CA TRP A 21 -5.70 -4.06 8.35
C TRP A 21 -5.24 -4.11 9.81
N TYR A 22 -3.92 -4.10 10.01
CA TYR A 22 -3.26 -4.11 11.32
C TYR A 22 -2.41 -2.84 11.48
N ASP A 23 -2.41 -2.30 12.70
CA ASP A 23 -1.49 -1.23 13.07
C ASP A 23 -0.04 -1.77 13.18
N PHE A 24 0.96 -0.90 13.34
CA PHE A 24 2.35 -1.35 13.45
C PHE A 24 2.65 -2.22 14.68
N SER A 25 1.75 -2.28 15.67
CA SER A 25 1.83 -3.19 16.81
C SER A 25 1.09 -4.53 16.58
N GLY A 26 0.63 -4.78 15.35
CA GLY A 26 -0.10 -5.97 14.95
C GLY A 26 -1.57 -5.96 15.36
N ARG A 27 -2.12 -4.89 15.94
CA ARG A 27 -3.52 -4.87 16.39
C ARG A 27 -4.45 -4.63 15.21
N PRO A 28 -5.52 -5.43 15.05
CA PRO A 28 -6.49 -5.18 13.99
C PRO A 28 -7.23 -3.86 14.22
N HIS A 29 -7.38 -3.06 13.17
CA HIS A 29 -8.10 -1.77 13.19
C HIS A 29 -9.07 -1.68 11.99
N PRO A 30 -10.04 -2.60 11.90
CA PRO A 30 -10.86 -2.80 10.70
C PRO A 30 -11.73 -1.58 10.34
N ASP A 31 -12.13 -0.78 11.32
CA ASP A 31 -12.83 0.48 11.05
C ASP A 31 -11.94 1.46 10.30
N VAL A 32 -10.69 1.64 10.72
CA VAL A 32 -9.73 2.53 10.04
C VAL A 32 -9.46 2.02 8.63
N TYR A 33 -9.19 0.72 8.47
CA TYR A 33 -8.98 0.11 7.16
C TYR A 33 -10.17 0.32 6.22
N ARG A 34 -11.40 0.00 6.67
CA ARG A 34 -12.62 0.13 5.84
C ARG A 34 -12.87 1.57 5.36
N HIS A 35 -12.45 2.57 6.12
CA HIS A 35 -12.57 3.97 5.71
C HIS A 35 -11.45 4.42 4.77
N ASN A 36 -10.25 3.85 4.86
CA ASN A 36 -9.06 4.32 4.14
C ASN A 36 -8.73 3.51 2.89
N ALA A 37 -8.86 2.18 2.92
CA ALA A 37 -8.53 1.32 1.78
C ALA A 37 -9.27 1.70 0.49
N PRO A 38 -10.58 2.01 0.51
CA PRO A 38 -11.27 2.48 -0.69
C PRO A 38 -10.75 3.82 -1.23
N ARG A 39 -10.23 4.69 -0.36
CA ARG A 39 -9.68 6.01 -0.75
C ARG A 39 -8.34 5.83 -1.46
N LEU A 40 -7.49 4.93 -0.96
CA LEU A 40 -6.23 4.57 -1.61
C LEU A 40 -6.48 3.92 -2.97
N ALA A 41 -7.37 2.94 -3.03
CA ALA A 41 -7.75 2.28 -4.28
C ALA A 41 -8.29 3.27 -5.34
N ALA A 42 -9.12 4.22 -4.92
CA ALA A 42 -9.63 5.28 -5.80
C ALA A 42 -8.51 6.18 -6.33
N ALA A 43 -7.58 6.62 -5.47
CA ALA A 43 -6.44 7.44 -5.87
C ALA A 43 -5.53 6.71 -6.87
N ILE A 44 -5.23 5.42 -6.63
CA ILE A 44 -4.44 4.60 -7.55
C ILE A 44 -5.15 4.48 -8.90
N LYS A 45 -6.45 4.19 -8.90
CA LYS A 45 -7.25 4.09 -10.13
C LYS A 45 -7.24 5.40 -10.92
N GLU A 46 -7.35 6.53 -10.25
CA GLU A 46 -7.29 7.85 -10.88
C GLU A 46 -5.91 8.12 -11.51
N LEU A 47 -4.83 7.83 -10.78
CA LEU A 47 -3.46 7.92 -11.30
C LEU A 47 -3.25 7.04 -12.54
N SER A 48 -3.71 5.78 -12.49
CA SER A 48 -3.63 4.87 -13.63
C SER A 48 -4.43 5.38 -14.83
N SER A 49 -5.59 6.02 -14.60
CA SER A 49 -6.37 6.63 -15.67
C SER A 49 -5.65 7.81 -16.32
N VAL A 50 -4.93 8.61 -15.53
CA VAL A 50 -4.17 9.78 -16.04
C VAL A 50 -2.91 9.33 -16.80
N LEU A 51 -2.20 8.32 -16.28
CA LEU A 51 -0.96 7.81 -16.87
C LEU A 51 -1.21 6.83 -18.02
N GLY A 52 -2.42 6.27 -18.12
CA GLY A 52 -2.80 5.33 -19.18
C GLY A 52 -2.17 3.95 -19.04
N LEU A 53 -1.63 3.62 -17.87
CA LEU A 53 -0.95 2.36 -17.57
C LEU A 53 -1.40 1.82 -16.19
N PRO A 54 -1.46 0.49 -16.04
CA PRO A 54 -1.63 -0.10 -14.70
C PRO A 54 -0.42 0.26 -13.83
N PRO A 55 -0.61 0.36 -12.50
CA PRO A 55 0.50 0.58 -11.59
C PRO A 55 1.35 -0.69 -11.50
N GLU A 56 2.66 -0.51 -11.40
CA GLU A 56 3.60 -1.58 -11.09
C GLU A 56 3.87 -1.55 -9.58
N PRO A 57 3.49 -2.60 -8.82
CA PRO A 57 3.80 -2.67 -7.40
C PRO A 57 5.30 -2.62 -7.15
N GLY A 58 5.73 -1.77 -6.22
CA GLY A 58 7.12 -1.73 -5.78
C GLY A 58 7.50 -2.95 -4.94
N GLU A 59 8.80 -3.05 -4.62
CA GLU A 59 9.32 -4.11 -3.78
C GLU A 59 8.68 -4.12 -2.38
N PRO A 60 8.36 -5.29 -1.81
CA PRO A 60 7.91 -5.42 -0.44
C PRO A 60 8.87 -4.77 0.57
N THR A 61 8.30 -4.10 1.57
CA THR A 61 9.06 -3.56 2.71
C THR A 61 8.73 -4.35 3.98
N TYR A 62 9.48 -4.10 5.07
CA TYR A 62 9.10 -4.61 6.39
C TYR A 62 7.69 -4.17 6.82
N PHE A 63 7.18 -3.05 6.32
CA PHE A 63 5.91 -2.45 6.70
C PHE A 63 4.72 -2.87 5.84
N GLY A 64 4.97 -3.56 4.73
CA GLY A 64 3.89 -4.01 3.85
C GLY A 64 4.33 -4.24 2.41
N SER A 65 3.43 -4.82 1.64
CA SER A 65 3.59 -5.08 0.21
C SER A 65 2.53 -4.32 -0.58
N ALA A 66 2.96 -3.57 -1.60
CA ALA A 66 2.06 -2.90 -2.52
C ALA A 66 1.32 -3.92 -3.40
N THR A 67 0.12 -3.56 -3.80
CA THR A 67 -0.71 -4.28 -4.79
C THR A 67 -1.25 -3.26 -5.80
N PRO A 68 -1.76 -3.69 -6.97
CA PRO A 68 -2.26 -2.76 -7.97
C PRO A 68 -3.43 -1.86 -7.52
N ASP A 69 -4.08 -2.18 -6.39
CA ASP A 69 -5.24 -1.49 -5.85
C ASP A 69 -5.08 -1.06 -4.38
N GLY A 70 -3.91 -1.26 -3.77
CA GLY A 70 -3.65 -0.85 -2.39
C GLY A 70 -2.50 -1.62 -1.74
N LEU A 71 -2.74 -2.17 -0.55
CA LEU A 71 -1.77 -2.95 0.21
C LEU A 71 -2.26 -4.38 0.42
N ALA A 72 -1.35 -5.34 0.35
CA ALA A 72 -1.64 -6.71 0.75
C ALA A 72 -1.90 -6.79 2.25
N THR A 73 -2.89 -7.59 2.66
CA THR A 73 -3.12 -7.90 4.07
C THR A 73 -2.25 -9.10 4.45
N PRO A 74 -1.39 -9.00 5.49
CA PRO A 74 -0.61 -10.14 5.94
C PRO A 74 -1.51 -11.20 6.59
N ASP A 75 -1.05 -12.44 6.59
CA ASP A 75 -1.73 -13.51 7.32
C ASP A 75 -1.77 -13.18 8.82
N ALA A 76 -2.91 -13.44 9.44
CA ALA A 76 -3.06 -13.35 10.89
C ALA A 76 -2.27 -14.48 11.56
N TYR A 77 -1.71 -14.20 12.72
CA TYR A 77 -1.28 -15.23 13.66
C TYR A 77 -2.49 -15.93 14.29
N ASP A 78 -2.26 -17.05 14.97
CA ASP A 78 -3.31 -17.88 15.59
C ASP A 78 -4.16 -17.11 16.63
N ASP A 79 -3.64 -16.02 17.19
CA ASP A 79 -4.33 -15.14 18.14
C ASP A 79 -5.14 -14.01 17.48
N GLY A 80 -5.15 -13.96 16.14
CA GLY A 80 -5.84 -12.93 15.36
C GLY A 80 -5.06 -11.61 15.22
N MET A 81 -3.82 -11.54 15.70
CA MET A 81 -2.93 -10.39 15.53
C MET A 81 -2.18 -10.48 14.20
N GLY A 82 -1.74 -9.32 13.71
CA GLY A 82 -0.75 -9.23 12.64
C GLY A 82 0.69 -9.15 13.18
N PRO A 83 1.68 -9.00 12.29
CA PRO A 83 3.07 -8.78 12.67
C PRO A 83 3.27 -7.53 13.53
N ASP A 84 4.00 -7.64 14.65
CA ASP A 84 4.46 -6.50 15.45
C ASP A 84 5.76 -5.95 14.86
N LEU A 85 5.66 -4.76 14.29
CA LEU A 85 6.73 -4.03 13.61
C LEU A 85 7.21 -2.83 14.43
N THR A 86 6.76 -2.67 15.68
CA THR A 86 7.11 -1.54 16.55
C THR A 86 8.63 -1.37 16.71
N SER A 87 9.38 -2.48 16.69
CA SER A 87 10.84 -2.49 16.77
C SER A 87 11.57 -1.90 15.55
N ARG A 88 10.84 -1.63 14.46
CA ARG A 88 11.35 -1.12 13.18
C ARG A 88 11.03 0.36 12.93
N LEU A 89 10.25 0.99 13.82
CA LEU A 89 9.84 2.40 13.73
C LEU A 89 10.97 3.38 14.04
#